data_AF-A0A6J1WY67-F1
#
_entry.id   AF-A0A6J1WY67-F1
#
_cell.length_a   1.000
_cell.length_b   1.000
_cell.length_c   1.000
_cell.angle_alpha   90.00
_cell.angle_beta   90.00
_cell.angle_gamma   90.00
#
_symmetry.space_group_name_H-M   'P 1'
#
loop_
_entity.id
_entity.type
_entity.pdbx_description
1 polymer ?
#
loop_
_entity_poly.entity_id
_entity_poly.type
_entity_poly.pdbx_seq_one_letter_code
_entity_poly.pdbx_strand_id
1 'polypeptide(L)'
;MSSKMLLRSFQWSLGLLRPNNVEHTLSAGIKYFPPPKNYDDIEIPDRQRLRVYEKVPMYPSNLKPPKMQKRLRYMRGPEPLHTQLQLKQYGVIATGGGRLRIEHFEMARLVVARKLDQKRMFAIWRVDPPWQPVTKKGQGQRMGGGKGAIDHYVTPVKAGRVILEVGGKCEYAEVYNMLKIVAERLPFKAEAVSQEILEKKAHNEKWKEENNQNYYTMKYIIQNNMGGCHRMLSPFDHVWYGKYL
;
A
#
# COMPACT_ATOMS: atom_id res chain seq x y z
N MET A 1 -17.08 -5.41 -29.47
CA MET A 1 -17.52 -4.74 -30.71
C MET A 1 -16.82 -3.39 -30.80
N SER A 2 -16.19 -3.15 -31.95
CA SER A 2 -15.17 -2.13 -32.21
C SER A 2 -15.76 -0.71 -32.29
N SER A 3 -15.17 0.25 -31.57
CA SER A 3 -15.48 1.68 -31.72
C SER A 3 -14.42 2.33 -32.59
N LYS A 4 -14.76 2.55 -33.87
CA LYS A 4 -13.90 3.24 -34.85
C LYS A 4 -13.72 4.71 -34.48
N MET A 5 -12.47 5.13 -34.30
CA MET A 5 -12.07 6.54 -34.35
C MET A 5 -12.33 7.09 -35.75
N LEU A 6 -13.23 8.06 -35.86
CA LEU A 6 -13.43 8.85 -37.08
C LEU A 6 -12.46 10.05 -37.06
N LEU A 7 -11.37 9.92 -37.82
CA LEU A 7 -10.54 11.04 -38.25
C LEU A 7 -11.37 11.91 -39.21
N ARG A 8 -11.66 13.16 -38.84
CA ARG A 8 -12.27 14.14 -39.75
C ARG A 8 -11.16 14.94 -40.45
N SER A 9 -11.09 14.75 -41.76
CA SER A 9 -10.36 15.59 -42.72
C SER A 9 -10.89 17.03 -42.69
N PHE A 10 -9.99 18.00 -42.54
CA PHE A 10 -10.29 19.43 -42.60
C PHE A 10 -10.18 19.90 -44.06
N GLN A 11 -11.29 20.36 -44.65
CA GLN A 11 -11.30 21.00 -45.96
C GLN A 11 -11.78 22.44 -45.77
N TRP A 12 -10.93 23.40 -46.16
CA TRP A 12 -11.17 24.83 -45.98
C TRP A 12 -12.01 25.36 -47.15
N SER A 13 -13.21 25.88 -46.85
CA SER A 13 -13.94 26.76 -47.76
C SER A 13 -14.05 28.15 -47.12
N LEU A 14 -13.37 29.12 -47.74
CA LEU A 14 -13.50 30.56 -47.48
C LEU A 14 -14.95 31.00 -47.78
N GLY A 15 -15.67 31.47 -46.77
CA GLY A 15 -17.00 32.04 -46.95
C GLY A 15 -17.54 32.65 -45.66
N LEU A 16 -17.60 33.99 -45.63
CA LEU A 16 -18.41 34.87 -44.77
C LEU A 16 -18.76 34.34 -43.36
N LEU A 17 -18.00 34.83 -42.37
CA LEU A 17 -18.22 34.64 -40.94
C LEU A 17 -19.62 35.14 -40.50
N ARG A 18 -20.61 34.25 -40.49
CA ARG A 18 -21.61 34.26 -39.41
C ARG A 18 -20.95 33.51 -38.23
N PRO A 19 -21.00 34.02 -36.99
CA PRO A 19 -20.65 33.17 -35.86
C PRO A 19 -21.59 31.97 -35.93
N ASN A 20 -21.03 30.76 -36.12
CA ASN A 20 -21.79 29.53 -36.00
C ASN A 20 -22.47 29.59 -34.64
N ASN A 21 -23.79 29.80 -34.62
CA ASN A 21 -24.60 29.44 -33.46
C ASN A 21 -24.32 27.96 -33.24
N VAL A 22 -23.46 27.67 -32.28
CA VAL A 22 -23.33 26.32 -31.75
C VAL A 22 -24.66 26.07 -31.07
N GLU A 23 -25.60 25.49 -31.81
CA GLU A 23 -26.81 24.93 -31.23
C GLU A 23 -26.33 23.86 -30.25
N HIS A 24 -26.23 24.24 -28.98
CA HIS A 24 -26.13 23.29 -27.89
C HIS A 24 -27.45 22.52 -27.89
N THR A 25 -27.51 21.44 -28.66
CA THR A 25 -28.58 20.46 -28.53
C THR A 25 -28.49 19.93 -27.11
N LEU A 26 -29.37 20.44 -26.24
CA LEU A 26 -29.53 19.98 -24.88
C LEU A 26 -30.10 18.56 -24.96
N SER A 27 -29.23 17.58 -25.22
CA SER A 27 -29.59 16.17 -25.14
C SER A 27 -29.70 15.80 -23.66
N ALA A 28 -30.93 15.90 -23.13
CA ALA A 28 -31.24 15.37 -21.81
C ALA A 28 -31.25 13.83 -21.89
N GLY A 29 -30.08 13.21 -21.75
CA GLY A 29 -29.97 11.76 -21.60
C GLY A 29 -30.68 11.30 -20.32
N ILE A 30 -31.36 10.15 -20.38
CA ILE A 30 -31.95 9.52 -19.20
C ILE A 30 -30.82 9.19 -18.22
N LYS A 31 -30.90 9.72 -17.00
CA LYS A 31 -29.92 9.40 -15.94
C LYS A 31 -30.11 7.96 -15.52
N TYR A 32 -29.11 7.12 -15.75
CA TYR A 32 -29.07 5.78 -15.20
C TYR A 32 -28.56 5.83 -13.76
N PHE A 33 -29.42 5.47 -12.81
CA PHE A 33 -29.05 5.29 -11.40
C PHE A 33 -28.83 3.80 -11.15
N PRO A 34 -27.60 3.33 -10.94
CA PRO A 34 -27.37 1.94 -10.61
C PRO A 34 -28.06 1.61 -9.27
N PRO A 35 -28.52 0.36 -9.08
CA PRO A 35 -29.06 -0.06 -7.79
C PRO A 35 -28.00 0.12 -6.69
N PRO A 36 -28.42 0.43 -5.46
CA PRO A 36 -27.49 0.56 -4.34
C PRO A 36 -26.79 -0.77 -4.06
N LYS A 37 -25.55 -0.71 -3.60
CA LYS A 37 -24.78 -1.91 -3.21
C LYS A 37 -25.44 -2.59 -2.01
N ASN A 38 -25.55 -3.92 -2.06
CA ASN A 38 -26.02 -4.71 -0.93
C ASN A 38 -24.87 -4.96 0.08
N TYR A 39 -25.17 -4.82 1.37
CA TYR A 39 -24.24 -5.03 2.49
C TYR A 39 -24.80 -6.00 3.55
N ASP A 40 -25.82 -6.79 3.22
CA ASP A 40 -26.51 -7.66 4.16
C ASP A 40 -25.59 -8.77 4.71
N ASP A 41 -24.66 -9.26 3.89
CA ASP A 41 -23.69 -10.30 4.27
C ASP A 41 -22.58 -9.84 5.23
N ILE A 42 -22.52 -8.54 5.55
CA ILE A 42 -21.43 -7.96 6.34
C ILE A 42 -21.86 -7.83 7.80
N GLU A 43 -21.33 -8.71 8.62
CA GLU A 43 -21.44 -8.64 10.07
C GLU A 43 -20.40 -7.67 10.66
N ILE A 44 -20.85 -6.81 11.57
CA ILE A 44 -19.99 -5.85 12.25
C ILE A 44 -19.56 -6.48 13.59
N PRO A 45 -18.25 -6.60 13.86
CA PRO A 45 -17.77 -7.17 15.12
C PRO A 45 -18.06 -6.23 16.29
N ASP A 46 -18.12 -6.79 17.51
CA ASP A 46 -18.32 -6.03 18.74
C ASP A 46 -17.28 -4.93 18.97
N ARG A 47 -16.04 -5.17 18.51
CA ARG A 47 -14.93 -4.21 18.60
C ARG A 47 -14.67 -3.57 17.25
N GLN A 48 -15.22 -2.38 17.05
CA GLN A 48 -15.11 -1.67 15.78
C GLN A 48 -13.85 -0.81 15.67
N ARG A 49 -13.33 -0.34 16.81
CA ARG A 49 -12.15 0.55 16.85
C ARG A 49 -10.86 -0.28 16.84
N LEU A 50 -9.83 0.29 16.23
CA LEU A 50 -8.48 -0.26 16.28
C LEU A 50 -8.01 -0.42 17.73
N ARG A 51 -7.46 -1.60 18.04
CA ARG A 51 -6.83 -1.88 19.34
C ARG A 51 -5.66 -0.93 19.57
N VAL A 52 -5.52 -0.45 20.81
CA VAL A 52 -4.35 0.30 21.26
C VAL A 52 -3.18 -0.67 21.43
N TYR A 53 -2.03 -0.35 20.83
CA TYR A 53 -0.81 -1.12 20.99
C TYR A 53 0.05 -0.56 22.12
N GLU A 54 0.73 -1.46 22.81
CA GLU A 54 1.70 -1.10 23.85
C GLU A 54 3.02 -0.67 23.21
N LYS A 55 3.71 0.29 23.85
CA LYS A 55 5.01 0.79 23.38
C LYS A 55 6.13 -0.24 23.54
N VAL A 56 6.03 -1.07 24.57
CA VAL A 56 7.03 -2.06 24.94
C VAL A 56 6.33 -3.41 25.02
N PRO A 57 6.86 -4.46 24.39
CA PRO A 57 6.30 -5.80 24.55
C PRO A 57 6.46 -6.29 25.98
N MET A 58 5.47 -7.02 26.48
CA MET A 58 5.50 -7.60 27.81
C MET A 58 6.51 -8.76 27.87
N TYR A 59 7.45 -8.68 28.81
CA TYR A 59 8.39 -9.77 29.14
C TYR A 59 8.11 -10.26 30.56
N PRO A 60 8.37 -11.56 30.87
CA PRO A 60 8.28 -12.03 32.24
C PRO A 60 9.31 -11.30 33.12
N SER A 61 8.97 -11.07 34.39
CA SER A 61 9.78 -10.29 35.34
C SER A 61 11.25 -10.74 35.41
N ASN A 62 11.49 -12.04 35.26
CA ASN A 62 12.83 -12.63 35.39
C ASN A 62 13.68 -12.52 34.12
N LEU A 63 13.11 -12.05 33.00
CA LEU A 63 13.81 -11.97 31.72
C LEU A 63 14.18 -10.53 31.39
N LYS A 64 15.48 -10.28 31.22
CA LYS A 64 15.96 -9.02 30.66
C LYS A 64 15.62 -8.96 29.16
N PRO A 65 15.02 -7.86 28.67
CA PRO A 65 14.68 -7.73 27.26
C PRO A 65 15.91 -7.94 26.34
N PRO A 66 15.85 -8.87 25.37
CA PRO A 66 17.00 -9.22 24.56
C PRO A 66 17.34 -8.10 23.58
N LYS A 67 18.64 -7.81 23.39
CA LYS A 67 19.10 -6.84 22.39
C LYS A 67 19.30 -7.53 21.03
N MET A 68 18.68 -7.03 19.97
CA MET A 68 18.75 -7.65 18.63
C MET A 68 19.63 -6.87 17.65
N GLN A 69 20.37 -7.54 16.76
CA GLN A 69 21.00 -6.87 15.61
C GLN A 69 19.92 -6.19 14.74
N LYS A 70 20.25 -5.11 14.04
CA LYS A 70 19.28 -4.34 13.24
C LYS A 70 18.55 -5.16 12.16
N ARG A 71 19.16 -6.25 11.67
CA ARG A 71 18.61 -7.20 10.66
C ARG A 71 17.77 -6.51 9.56
N LEU A 72 18.42 -5.73 8.70
CA LEU A 72 17.76 -4.94 7.65
C LEU A 72 16.96 -5.80 6.64
N ARG A 73 17.29 -7.10 6.53
CA ARG A 73 16.54 -8.08 5.72
C ARG A 73 15.05 -8.15 6.01
N TYR A 74 14.60 -7.74 7.20
CA TYR A 74 13.17 -7.75 7.54
C TYR A 74 12.34 -6.71 6.79
N MET A 75 12.97 -5.70 6.20
CA MET A 75 12.29 -4.69 5.38
C MET A 75 12.55 -4.88 3.88
N ARG A 76 13.53 -5.72 3.52
CA ARG A 76 13.95 -5.90 2.14
C ARG A 76 13.06 -6.91 1.41
N GLY A 77 12.69 -6.57 0.18
CA GLY A 77 11.96 -7.44 -0.73
C GLY A 77 10.44 -7.47 -0.51
N PRO A 78 9.76 -8.41 -1.18
CA PRO A 78 8.32 -8.59 -1.09
C PRO A 78 7.89 -9.25 0.23
N GLU A 79 6.68 -8.90 0.66
CA GLU A 79 5.95 -9.61 1.69
C GLU A 79 5.45 -10.97 1.17
N PRO A 80 5.75 -12.09 1.87
CA PRO A 80 5.38 -13.41 1.39
C PRO A 80 3.92 -13.82 1.69
N LEU A 81 3.36 -13.38 2.83
CA LEU A 81 2.10 -13.95 3.34
C LEU A 81 0.97 -12.94 3.34
N HIS A 82 1.16 -11.78 3.99
CA HIS A 82 0.05 -10.89 4.30
C HIS A 82 -0.13 -9.77 3.27
N THR A 83 -0.24 -10.19 2.02
CA THR A 83 -0.40 -9.31 0.85
C THR A 83 -1.86 -9.12 0.45
N GLN A 84 -2.72 -10.09 0.80
CA GLN A 84 -4.15 -10.07 0.47
C GLN A 84 -5.00 -9.43 1.57
N LEU A 85 -6.09 -8.78 1.16
CA LEU A 85 -7.09 -8.24 2.08
C LEU A 85 -7.95 -9.38 2.64
N GLN A 86 -7.99 -9.53 3.96
CA GLN A 86 -8.79 -10.59 4.61
C GLN A 86 -10.28 -10.27 4.56
N LEU A 87 -10.65 -9.01 4.80
CA LEU A 87 -12.04 -8.54 4.69
C LEU A 87 -12.52 -8.39 3.24
N LYS A 88 -11.63 -8.52 2.24
CA LYS A 88 -11.90 -8.30 0.80
C LYS A 88 -12.60 -6.96 0.50
N GLN A 89 -12.37 -5.95 1.33
CA GLN A 89 -12.96 -4.61 1.18
C GLN A 89 -11.86 -3.57 0.96
N TYR A 90 -11.39 -2.93 2.03
CA TYR A 90 -10.51 -1.77 1.95
C TYR A 90 -9.34 -1.88 2.93
N GLY A 91 -8.21 -1.25 2.59
CA GLY A 91 -7.06 -1.21 3.48
C GLY A 91 -5.95 -0.28 3.01
N VAL A 92 -4.86 -0.27 3.79
CA VAL A 92 -3.61 0.40 3.42
C VAL A 92 -2.54 -0.65 3.19
N ILE A 93 -1.91 -0.62 2.01
CA ILE A 93 -0.79 -1.49 1.68
C ILE A 93 0.51 -0.69 1.61
N ALA A 94 1.58 -1.25 2.18
CA ALA A 94 2.92 -0.72 2.02
C ALA A 94 3.45 -1.04 0.62
N THR A 95 3.85 -0.03 -0.15
CA THR A 95 4.54 -0.24 -1.44
C THR A 95 6.07 -0.26 -1.28
N GLY A 96 6.58 0.24 -0.15
CA GLY A 96 7.99 0.16 0.25
C GLY A 96 8.19 -0.50 1.62
N GLY A 97 9.40 -0.98 1.87
CA GLY A 97 9.80 -1.51 3.17
C GLY A 97 10.19 -0.42 4.17
N GLY A 98 9.96 -0.65 5.46
CA GLY A 98 10.34 0.29 6.51
C GLY A 98 10.01 -0.17 7.92
N ARG A 99 10.20 0.73 8.90
CA ARG A 99 9.93 0.46 10.33
C ARG A 99 8.76 1.30 10.83
N LEU A 100 7.78 0.63 11.42
CA LEU A 100 6.72 1.29 12.16
C LEU A 100 7.13 1.44 13.63
N ARG A 101 7.20 2.67 14.10
CA ARG A 101 7.31 2.99 15.53
C ARG A 101 5.91 3.09 16.13
N ILE A 102 5.85 3.06 17.46
CA ILE A 102 4.58 3.23 18.19
C ILE A 102 3.86 4.53 17.83
N GLU A 103 4.60 5.62 17.56
CA GLU A 103 3.98 6.90 17.22
C GLU A 103 3.21 6.82 15.88
N HIS A 104 3.67 5.98 14.95
CA HIS A 104 3.00 5.79 13.67
C HIS A 104 1.69 5.00 13.85
N PHE A 105 1.67 4.02 14.76
CA PHE A 105 0.44 3.31 15.12
C PHE A 105 -0.57 4.24 15.80
N GLU A 106 -0.14 5.09 16.74
CA GLU A 106 -1.06 6.05 17.36
C GLU A 106 -1.55 7.13 16.42
N MET A 107 -0.68 7.63 15.54
CA MET A 107 -1.10 8.56 14.49
C MET A 107 -2.21 7.94 13.64
N ALA A 108 -1.99 6.72 13.14
CA ALA A 108 -2.97 6.02 12.30
C ALA A 108 -4.26 5.71 13.07
N ARG A 109 -4.16 5.23 14.32
CA ARG A 109 -5.30 4.99 15.21
C ARG A 109 -6.13 6.25 15.43
N LEU A 110 -5.49 7.40 15.68
CA LEU A 110 -6.17 8.69 15.89
C LEU A 110 -6.82 9.23 14.61
N VAL A 111 -6.23 8.98 13.44
CA VAL A 111 -6.85 9.35 12.15
C VAL A 111 -8.10 8.50 11.91
N VAL A 112 -7.99 7.18 12.07
CA VAL A 112 -9.11 6.26 11.90
C VAL A 112 -10.20 6.56 12.91
N ALA A 113 -9.88 6.68 14.21
CA ALA A 113 -10.86 6.95 15.25
C ALA A 113 -11.67 8.25 15.05
N ARG A 114 -11.10 9.25 14.36
CA ARG A 114 -11.79 10.52 14.07
C ARG A 114 -12.74 10.44 12.88
N LYS A 115 -12.48 9.54 11.92
CA LYS A 115 -13.23 9.45 10.65
C LYS A 115 -14.07 8.19 10.52
N LEU A 116 -13.93 7.24 11.44
CA LEU A 116 -14.60 5.94 11.39
C LEU A 116 -16.00 6.02 12.01
N ASP A 117 -17.02 5.71 11.21
CA ASP A 117 -18.40 5.58 11.68
C ASP A 117 -18.65 4.22 12.31
N GLN A 118 -18.52 4.15 13.64
CA GLN A 118 -18.55 2.89 14.41
C GLN A 118 -19.82 2.06 14.26
N LYS A 119 -20.94 2.67 13.84
CA LYS A 119 -22.21 1.96 13.61
C LYS A 119 -22.21 1.14 12.31
N ARG A 120 -21.44 1.57 11.32
CA ARG A 120 -21.41 0.98 9.96
C ARG A 120 -20.08 0.33 9.63
N MET A 121 -19.00 0.78 10.26
CA MET A 121 -17.63 0.47 9.89
C MET A 121 -16.82 -0.01 11.10
N PHE A 122 -15.82 -0.84 10.81
CA PHE A 122 -14.83 -1.28 11.77
C PHE A 122 -13.44 -1.32 11.13
N ALA A 123 -12.40 -1.22 11.95
CA ALA A 123 -11.01 -1.23 11.50
C ALA A 123 -10.16 -2.21 12.32
N ILE A 124 -9.30 -2.94 11.62
CA ILE A 124 -8.47 -4.00 12.20
C ILE A 124 -7.00 -3.81 11.80
N TRP A 125 -6.10 -4.03 12.75
CA TRP A 125 -4.68 -4.10 12.45
C TRP A 125 -4.33 -5.43 11.79
N ARG A 126 -3.59 -5.36 10.68
CA ARG A 126 -3.00 -6.56 10.04
C ARG A 126 -1.55 -6.79 10.44
N VAL A 127 -0.95 -5.85 11.17
CA VAL A 127 0.46 -5.83 11.57
C VAL A 127 0.58 -5.95 13.08
N ASP A 128 1.60 -6.68 13.51
CA ASP A 128 1.90 -6.93 14.92
C ASP A 128 2.33 -5.65 15.66
N PRO A 129 2.12 -5.60 16.99
CA PRO A 129 2.66 -4.52 17.81
C PRO A 129 4.19 -4.46 17.73
N PRO A 130 4.80 -3.31 18.08
CA PRO A 130 6.24 -3.15 18.06
C PRO A 130 6.99 -4.20 18.90
N TRP A 131 7.79 -5.04 18.23
CA TRP A 131 8.52 -6.14 18.88
C TRP A 131 10.03 -6.08 18.66
N GLN A 132 10.51 -5.46 17.58
CA GLN A 132 11.94 -5.41 17.26
C GLN A 132 12.62 -4.32 18.08
N PRO A 133 13.59 -4.65 18.97
CA PRO A 133 14.28 -3.64 19.78
C PRO A 133 15.30 -2.86 18.96
N VAL A 134 15.25 -1.53 19.07
CA VAL A 134 16.24 -0.61 18.49
C VAL A 134 17.11 -0.06 19.61
N THR A 135 18.41 -0.34 19.55
CA THR A 135 19.37 0.17 20.54
C THR A 135 20.03 1.47 20.10
N LYS A 136 20.23 2.39 21.04
CA LYS A 136 20.93 3.66 20.83
C LYS A 136 21.99 3.84 21.92
N LYS A 137 23.16 4.37 21.54
CA LYS A 137 24.17 4.81 22.53
C LYS A 137 23.85 6.23 22.99
N GLY A 138 24.26 6.57 24.21
CA GLY A 138 24.15 7.95 24.71
C GLY A 138 24.86 8.93 23.79
N GLN A 139 24.33 10.14 23.67
CA GLN A 139 25.00 11.21 22.93
C GLN A 139 26.35 11.53 23.60
N GLY A 140 27.38 11.80 22.79
CA GLY A 140 28.74 12.12 23.29
C GLY A 140 29.62 10.92 23.65
N GLN A 141 29.11 9.68 23.57
CA GLN A 141 29.88 8.47 23.86
C GLN A 141 30.81 8.08 22.70
N ARG A 142 32.00 7.57 23.02
CA ARG A 142 32.98 7.07 22.03
C ARG A 142 32.53 5.74 21.38
N MET A 143 33.17 5.39 20.28
CA MET A 143 33.03 4.06 19.65
C MET A 143 33.60 2.97 20.58
N GLY A 144 33.12 1.72 20.45
CA GLY A 144 33.49 0.63 21.38
C GLY A 144 32.57 0.51 22.61
N GLY A 145 32.98 -0.19 23.67
CA GLY A 145 32.20 -0.30 24.92
C GLY A 145 30.90 -1.12 24.84
N GLY A 146 30.77 -1.96 23.80
CA GLY A 146 29.60 -2.81 23.61
C GLY A 146 28.35 -2.09 23.08
N LYS A 147 27.20 -2.75 23.22
CA LYS A 147 25.94 -2.33 22.63
C LYS A 147 25.11 -1.49 23.60
N GLY A 148 24.59 -0.36 23.12
CA GLY A 148 23.76 0.58 23.90
C GLY A 148 22.47 -0.04 24.47
N ALA A 149 21.75 0.76 25.26
CA ALA A 149 20.44 0.39 25.80
C ALA A 149 19.38 0.36 24.68
N ILE A 150 18.26 -0.32 24.94
CA ILE A 150 17.09 -0.30 24.04
C ILE A 150 16.41 1.06 24.19
N ASP A 151 16.21 1.76 23.09
CA ASP A 151 15.61 3.09 23.04
C ASP A 151 14.11 2.99 22.78
N HIS A 152 13.72 2.24 21.75
CA HIS A 152 12.34 1.99 21.39
C HIS A 152 12.19 0.67 20.63
N TYR A 153 10.94 0.23 20.45
CA TYR A 153 10.58 -0.94 19.66
C TYR A 153 9.95 -0.51 18.34
N VAL A 154 10.15 -1.33 17.31
CA VAL A 154 9.59 -1.13 15.97
C VAL A 154 9.01 -2.42 15.40
N THR A 155 8.08 -2.29 14.47
CA THR A 155 7.65 -3.40 13.62
C THR A 155 8.24 -3.21 12.22
N PRO A 156 9.14 -4.09 11.75
CA PRO A 156 9.63 -4.05 10.38
C PRO A 156 8.53 -4.53 9.42
N VAL A 157 8.42 -3.85 8.27
CA VAL A 157 7.41 -4.08 7.25
C VAL A 157 8.11 -4.22 5.90
N LYS A 158 7.67 -5.17 5.08
CA LYS A 158 8.11 -5.35 3.69
C LYS A 158 7.12 -4.75 2.68
N ALA A 159 7.58 -4.58 1.44
CA ALA A 159 6.72 -4.13 0.35
C ALA A 159 5.64 -5.17 0.04
N GLY A 160 4.40 -4.74 -0.12
CA GLY A 160 3.21 -5.57 -0.31
C GLY A 160 2.45 -5.88 0.98
N ARG A 161 2.98 -5.57 2.17
CA ARG A 161 2.30 -5.85 3.45
C ARG A 161 1.06 -4.97 3.63
N VAL A 162 -0.08 -5.57 3.94
CA VAL A 162 -1.27 -4.86 4.42
C VAL A 162 -1.02 -4.40 5.87
N ILE A 163 -1.19 -3.10 6.13
CA ILE A 163 -0.95 -2.47 7.44
C ILE A 163 -2.21 -2.53 8.31
N LEU A 164 -3.31 -2.02 7.77
CA LEU A 164 -4.61 -1.99 8.40
C LEU A 164 -5.69 -2.24 7.37
N GLU A 165 -6.80 -2.79 7.83
CA GLU A 165 -8.01 -2.99 7.05
C GLU A 165 -9.16 -2.22 7.67
N VAL A 166 -10.06 -1.79 6.81
CA VAL A 166 -11.33 -1.20 7.19
C VAL A 166 -12.40 -1.97 6.45
N GLY A 167 -13.40 -2.42 7.21
CA GLY A 167 -14.57 -3.07 6.65
C GLY A 167 -15.87 -2.56 7.24
N GLY A 168 -16.97 -3.04 6.70
CA GLY A 168 -18.32 -2.65 7.10
C GLY A 168 -19.20 -2.26 5.91
N LYS A 169 -20.36 -1.68 6.22
CA LYS A 169 -21.38 -1.27 5.24
C LYS A 169 -21.03 0.10 4.65
N CYS A 170 -19.94 0.18 3.90
CA CYS A 170 -19.38 1.45 3.40
C CYS A 170 -18.85 1.32 1.96
N GLU A 171 -18.77 2.46 1.28
CA GLU A 171 -18.18 2.55 -0.05
C GLU A 171 -16.74 3.04 0.01
N TYR A 172 -15.94 2.66 -1.00
CA TYR A 172 -14.53 3.08 -1.07
C TYR A 172 -14.36 4.60 -1.02
N ALA A 173 -15.29 5.37 -1.60
CA ALA A 173 -15.25 6.83 -1.60
C ALA A 173 -15.32 7.41 -0.17
N GLU A 174 -16.12 6.82 0.72
CA GLU A 174 -16.25 7.23 2.12
C GLU A 174 -14.93 7.00 2.88
N VAL A 175 -14.28 5.85 2.64
CA VAL A 175 -13.07 5.45 3.37
C VAL A 175 -11.78 6.01 2.76
N TYR A 176 -11.77 6.35 1.47
CA TYR A 176 -10.57 6.74 0.73
C TYR A 176 -9.80 7.89 1.39
N ASN A 177 -10.51 8.95 1.78
CA ASN A 177 -9.89 10.12 2.41
C ASN A 177 -9.31 9.83 3.80
N MET A 178 -9.75 8.77 4.47
CA MET A 178 -9.17 8.32 5.74
C MET A 178 -7.90 7.51 5.47
N LEU A 179 -7.98 6.52 4.58
CA LEU A 179 -6.87 5.63 4.24
C LEU A 179 -5.71 6.37 3.58
N LYS A 180 -6.02 7.34 2.71
CA LYS A 180 -5.03 8.19 2.05
C LYS A 180 -4.20 8.99 3.06
N ILE A 181 -4.85 9.63 4.04
CA ILE A 181 -4.15 10.39 5.08
C ILE A 181 -3.25 9.47 5.91
N VAL A 182 -3.70 8.26 6.23
CA VAL A 182 -2.86 7.29 6.94
C VAL A 182 -1.65 6.93 6.08
N ALA A 183 -1.87 6.55 4.82
CA ALA A 183 -0.83 6.15 3.89
C ALA A 183 0.25 7.23 3.70
N GLU A 184 -0.14 8.50 3.54
CA GLU A 184 0.79 9.63 3.37
C GLU A 184 1.63 9.92 4.63
N ARG A 185 1.12 9.60 5.82
CA ARG A 185 1.80 9.85 7.10
C ARG A 185 2.66 8.68 7.56
N LEU A 186 2.63 7.54 6.86
CA LEU A 186 3.53 6.42 7.15
C LEU A 186 4.97 6.77 6.74
N PRO A 187 5.98 6.19 7.41
CA PRO A 187 7.39 6.51 7.15
C PRO A 187 7.93 5.90 5.84
N PHE A 188 7.10 5.19 5.10
CA PHE A 188 7.42 4.54 3.82
C PHE A 188 6.27 4.76 2.85
N LYS A 189 6.54 4.54 1.55
CA LYS A 189 5.51 4.63 0.52
C LYS A 189 4.42 3.60 0.81
N ALA A 190 3.19 4.07 0.86
CA ALA A 190 2.00 3.27 1.09
C ALA A 190 0.86 3.80 0.22
N GLU A 191 -0.16 2.97 0.03
CA GLU A 191 -1.29 3.30 -0.82
C GLU A 191 -2.59 2.81 -0.19
N ALA A 192 -3.65 3.62 -0.34
CA ALA A 192 -5.01 3.20 -0.04
C ALA A 192 -5.51 2.30 -1.18
N VAL A 193 -6.09 1.16 -0.81
CA VAL A 193 -6.49 0.14 -1.79
C VAL A 193 -7.88 -0.42 -1.45
N SER A 194 -8.59 -0.82 -2.50
CA SER A 194 -9.74 -1.71 -2.42
C SER A 194 -9.41 -3.05 -3.08
N GLN A 195 -10.21 -4.07 -2.81
CA GLN A 195 -10.08 -5.37 -3.45
C GLN A 195 -10.08 -5.26 -4.98
N GLU A 196 -11.03 -4.51 -5.55
CA GLU A 196 -11.10 -4.27 -7.00
C GLU A 196 -9.83 -3.58 -7.54
N ILE A 197 -9.26 -2.61 -6.79
CA ILE A 197 -8.03 -1.92 -7.19
C ILE A 197 -6.85 -2.90 -7.20
N LEU A 198 -6.77 -3.82 -6.22
CA LEU A 198 -5.71 -4.82 -6.17
C LEU A 198 -5.81 -5.82 -7.32
N GLU A 199 -7.01 -6.30 -7.61
CA GLU A 199 -7.26 -7.20 -8.73
C GLU A 199 -6.92 -6.53 -10.07
N LYS A 200 -7.35 -5.27 -10.25
CA LYS A 200 -6.98 -4.47 -11.43
C LYS A 200 -5.47 -4.28 -11.55
N LYS A 201 -4.76 -4.01 -10.44
CA LYS A 201 -3.30 -3.90 -10.45
C LYS A 201 -2.62 -5.21 -10.83
N ALA A 202 -3.06 -6.33 -10.25
CA ALA A 202 -2.53 -7.65 -10.57
C ALA A 202 -2.80 -8.03 -12.02
N HIS A 203 -4.00 -7.75 -12.53
CA HIS A 203 -4.34 -7.94 -13.95
C HIS A 203 -3.49 -7.07 -14.86
N ASN A 204 -3.33 -5.78 -14.53
CA ASN A 204 -2.51 -4.86 -15.29
C ASN A 204 -1.02 -5.26 -15.29
N GLU A 205 -0.50 -5.79 -14.19
CA GLU A 205 0.87 -6.31 -14.13
C GLU A 205 1.04 -7.53 -15.04
N LYS A 206 0.12 -8.51 -14.98
CA LYS A 206 0.11 -9.67 -15.89
C LYS A 206 0.01 -9.25 -17.36
N TRP A 207 -0.92 -8.34 -17.67
CA TRP A 207 -1.08 -7.82 -19.02
C TRP A 207 0.20 -7.14 -19.51
N LYS A 208 0.89 -6.36 -18.66
CA LYS A 208 2.19 -5.76 -19.01
C LYS A 208 3.28 -6.79 -19.25
N GLU A 209 3.31 -7.87 -18.47
CA GLU A 209 4.28 -8.95 -18.64
C GLU A 209 4.05 -9.72 -19.96
N GLU A 210 2.79 -10.02 -20.29
CA GLU A 210 2.39 -10.74 -21.52
C GLU A 210 2.58 -9.89 -22.79
N ASN A 211 2.26 -8.59 -22.72
CA ASN A 211 2.36 -7.67 -23.86
C ASN A 211 3.74 -6.99 -23.96
N ASN A 212 4.72 -7.43 -23.18
CA ASN A 212 6.05 -6.87 -23.24
C ASN A 212 6.74 -7.23 -24.57
N GLN A 213 6.90 -6.24 -25.45
CA GLN A 213 7.59 -6.40 -26.74
C GLN A 213 9.11 -6.54 -26.60
N ASN A 214 9.68 -6.17 -25.44
CA ASN A 214 11.12 -6.25 -25.24
C ASN A 214 11.55 -7.69 -24.92
N TYR A 215 12.32 -8.28 -25.85
CA TYR A 215 12.91 -9.61 -25.71
C TYR A 215 13.86 -9.72 -24.51
N TYR A 216 14.59 -8.65 -24.19
CA TYR A 216 15.56 -8.63 -23.10
C TYR A 216 14.92 -8.18 -21.80
N THR A 217 14.19 -9.09 -21.16
CA THR A 217 13.66 -8.86 -19.81
C THR A 217 14.76 -8.89 -18.76
N MET A 218 14.59 -8.14 -17.67
CA MET A 218 15.54 -8.17 -16.55
C MET A 218 15.75 -9.59 -16.02
N LYS A 219 14.67 -10.39 -15.97
CA LYS A 219 14.73 -11.81 -15.63
C LYS A 219 15.65 -12.59 -16.57
N TYR A 220 15.48 -12.42 -17.88
CA TYR A 220 16.28 -13.11 -18.90
C TYR A 220 17.77 -12.72 -18.85
N ILE A 221 18.07 -11.41 -18.75
CA ILE A 221 19.44 -10.89 -18.66
C ILE A 221 20.16 -11.49 -17.45
N ILE A 222 19.50 -11.49 -16.29
CA ILE A 222 20.08 -12.00 -15.04
C ILE A 222 20.23 -13.52 -15.10
N GLN A 223 19.25 -14.27 -15.59
CA GLN A 223 19.37 -15.74 -15.64
C GLN A 223 20.51 -16.22 -16.54
N ASN A 224 20.74 -15.54 -17.67
CA ASN A 224 21.78 -15.91 -18.63
C ASN A 224 23.14 -15.25 -18.37
N ASN A 225 23.31 -14.52 -17.25
CA ASN A 225 24.52 -13.75 -16.94
C ASN A 225 25.02 -12.90 -18.14
N MET A 226 24.08 -12.27 -18.85
CA MET A 226 24.43 -11.51 -20.05
C MET A 226 25.38 -10.36 -19.68
N GLY A 227 26.45 -10.19 -20.46
CA GLY A 227 27.47 -9.16 -20.22
C GLY A 227 28.24 -9.32 -18.90
N GLY A 228 28.19 -10.50 -18.26
CA GLY A 228 28.83 -10.72 -16.96
C GLY A 228 28.18 -9.92 -15.82
N CYS A 229 26.89 -9.63 -15.92
CA CYS A 229 26.16 -8.79 -14.96
C CYS A 229 26.15 -9.34 -13.52
N HIS A 230 26.33 -10.66 -13.32
CA HIS A 230 26.39 -11.27 -11.98
C HIS A 230 27.48 -10.68 -11.08
N ARG A 231 28.56 -10.18 -11.66
CA ARG A 231 29.65 -9.53 -10.90
C ARG A 231 29.19 -8.26 -10.18
N MET A 232 28.17 -7.58 -10.70
CA MET A 232 27.67 -6.30 -10.18
C MET A 232 26.36 -6.44 -9.42
N LEU A 233 25.67 -7.57 -9.54
CA LEU A 233 24.37 -7.80 -8.92
C LEU A 233 24.50 -8.46 -7.56
N SER A 234 23.57 -8.18 -6.65
CA SER A 234 23.51 -8.89 -5.38
C SER A 234 22.74 -10.20 -5.53
N PRO A 235 22.95 -11.19 -4.64
CA PRO A 235 22.22 -12.46 -4.69
C PRO A 235 20.69 -12.32 -4.68
N PHE A 236 20.17 -11.22 -4.11
CA PHE A 236 18.73 -10.97 -4.05
C PHE A 236 18.14 -10.52 -5.39
N ASP A 237 18.95 -9.90 -6.25
CA ASP A 237 18.53 -9.47 -7.58
C ASP A 237 18.29 -10.67 -8.50
N HIS A 238 18.94 -11.81 -8.23
CA HIS A 238 18.64 -13.10 -8.87
C HIS A 238 17.27 -13.67 -8.49
N VAL A 239 16.76 -13.29 -7.31
CA VAL A 239 15.46 -13.76 -6.81
C VAL A 239 14.34 -12.84 -7.27
N TRP A 240 14.58 -11.53 -7.26
CA TRP A 240 13.53 -10.53 -7.48
C TRP A 240 13.63 -9.80 -8.82
N TYR A 241 14.66 -10.09 -9.61
CA TYR A 241 14.84 -9.57 -10.97
C TYR A 241 14.71 -8.05 -11.06
N GLY A 242 15.29 -7.32 -10.09
CA GLY A 242 15.27 -5.86 -10.04
C GLY A 242 13.92 -5.21 -9.67
N LYS A 243 12.88 -5.99 -9.33
CA LYS A 243 11.59 -5.43 -8.87
C LYS A 243 11.69 -4.73 -7.51
N TYR A 244 12.65 -5.13 -6.66
CA TYR A 244 12.89 -4.55 -5.34
C TYR A 244 14.37 -4.20 -5.19
N LEU A 245 14.64 -2.95 -4.81
CA LEU A 245 15.97 -2.42 -4.51
C LEU A 245 16.22 -2.44 -3.00
#